data_AF-A0AAW0S6K9-F1
#
_entry.id   AF-A0AAW0S6K9-F1
#
_cell.length_a   1.000
_cell.length_b   1.000
_cell.length_c   1.000
_cell.angle_alpha   90.00
_cell.angle_beta   90.00
_cell.angle_gamma   90.00
#
_symmetry.space_group_name_H-M   'P 1'
#
loop_
_entity.id
_entity.type
_entity.pdbx_description
1 polymer ?
#
loop_
_entity_poly.entity_id
_entity_poly.type
_entity_poly.pdbx_seq_one_letter_code
_entity_poly.pdbx_strand_id
1 'polypeptide(L)'
;MDKIPIPKLRRKPKLLAIETAIDRNATNNIIHLALDDAATSRASKSPSFPARLSPFRRLHGGKRARSCSPAPTRLGEPVAAVVSNSTISTNEQGNEPSLKIPAFLTQSDEELQRRFNDIQEREENRILPIIPPTDETERWSFAHHEGVPGKGKNGMDRYLNIRPWSHNRVKLDVPDDTLDYVNASPIAVPASDEAAPTFKYIAMQGPTPQSFDSVWRMVAENTTDTAVVVQLTTMVENGHIKCAQYFPFSEDDKTWTLNAADAWGDGWTATLTYESTETLCDGAIERRKLLLHVGWEEKPRTVWHLFYRRWADFGAPALTEVANFFHLMKVSRQHAVEVEEPRFIHCSAGVGRTGTFICLEHLMRELEMGAFDAVDPNDADADPVYETVEVLRQQRRLMVQSSVQYMFIYQVMRQLWGERYGLLEDEVRTGAGQPALKRFEMAADPVLLDPALPDSAGDSSPVSEGGVSLVPEQD
;
A
#
# COMPACT_ATOMS: atom_id res chain seq x y z
N MET A 1 41.11 31.82 46.41
CA MET A 1 40.00 31.25 45.63
C MET A 1 40.44 31.15 44.19
N ASP A 2 40.34 29.94 43.67
CA ASP A 2 41.31 29.34 42.77
C ASP A 2 41.20 29.77 41.31
N LYS A 3 42.36 29.95 40.67
CA LYS A 3 42.51 30.12 39.23
C LYS A 3 42.44 28.74 38.58
N ILE A 4 41.38 28.50 37.81
CA ILE A 4 41.20 27.28 37.02
C ILE A 4 41.99 27.42 35.68
N PRO A 5 42.68 26.37 35.19
CA PRO A 5 43.69 26.46 34.14
C PRO A 5 43.13 26.29 32.71
N ILE A 6 43.75 26.98 31.76
CA ILE A 6 43.52 26.88 30.30
C ILE A 6 44.13 25.57 29.74
N PRO A 7 43.37 24.71 29.04
CA PRO A 7 43.92 23.56 28.32
C PRO A 7 44.45 23.91 26.93
N LYS A 8 45.58 23.26 26.59
CA LYS A 8 46.43 23.48 25.41
C LYS A 8 45.81 23.00 24.10
N LEU A 9 45.91 23.82 23.04
CA LEU A 9 45.61 23.48 21.64
C LEU A 9 46.43 22.26 21.16
N ARG A 10 45.74 21.21 20.72
CA ARG A 10 46.34 20.01 20.10
C ARG A 10 46.45 20.23 18.58
N ARG A 11 47.65 20.01 18.02
CA ARG A 11 47.99 20.20 16.60
C ARG A 11 47.25 19.18 15.71
N LYS A 12 46.70 19.64 14.57
CA LYS A 12 46.13 18.80 13.51
C LYS A 12 47.22 17.98 12.80
N PRO A 13 46.98 16.70 12.42
CA PRO A 13 47.87 15.97 11.51
C PRO A 13 47.72 16.46 10.06
N LYS A 14 48.84 16.43 9.30
CA LYS A 14 48.92 16.74 7.86
C LYS A 14 48.18 15.71 7.02
N LEU A 15 47.48 16.18 5.99
CA LEU A 15 46.97 15.36 4.87
C LEU A 15 48.13 14.96 3.95
N LEU A 16 48.16 13.69 3.54
CA LEU A 16 48.98 13.18 2.45
C LEU A 16 48.20 13.38 1.14
N ALA A 17 48.86 14.03 0.18
CA ALA A 17 48.37 14.23 -1.18
C ALA A 17 48.89 13.12 -2.12
N ILE A 18 48.36 13.14 -3.36
CA ILE A 18 48.84 12.48 -4.60
C ILE A 18 48.19 11.09 -4.84
N GLU A 19 47.63 10.70 -5.99
CA GLU A 19 47.59 11.24 -7.37
C GLU A 19 46.33 10.69 -8.08
N THR A 20 45.78 11.47 -9.01
CA THR A 20 44.76 11.05 -9.98
C THR A 20 45.43 10.49 -11.24
N ALA A 21 45.07 9.26 -11.63
CA ALA A 21 45.29 8.77 -12.99
C ALA A 21 44.01 8.10 -13.49
N ILE A 22 43.47 8.63 -14.60
CA ILE A 22 42.36 8.08 -15.37
C ILE A 22 42.96 7.12 -16.39
N ASP A 23 42.39 5.94 -16.56
CA ASP A 23 42.50 5.21 -17.82
C ASP A 23 41.18 4.53 -18.21
N ARG A 24 40.87 4.61 -19.51
CA ARG A 24 39.67 4.07 -20.17
C ARG A 24 40.07 2.82 -20.94
N ASN A 25 39.38 1.69 -20.75
CA ASN A 25 38.83 0.89 -21.86
C ASN A 25 38.08 -0.38 -21.41
N ALA A 26 37.11 -0.74 -22.26
CA ALA A 26 36.17 -1.84 -22.18
C ALA A 26 36.79 -3.24 -22.36
N THR A 27 36.17 -4.29 -21.78
CA THR A 27 35.48 -5.39 -22.49
C THR A 27 35.16 -6.59 -21.57
N ASN A 28 34.08 -7.29 -21.93
CA ASN A 28 33.57 -8.59 -21.48
C ASN A 28 34.60 -9.58 -20.90
N ASN A 29 34.27 -10.23 -19.77
CA ASN A 29 33.85 -11.64 -19.74
C ASN A 29 33.79 -12.26 -18.33
N ILE A 30 32.86 -13.20 -18.25
CA ILE A 30 32.58 -14.23 -17.24
C ILE A 30 33.84 -14.90 -16.68
N ILE A 31 33.92 -15.08 -15.35
CA ILE A 31 34.84 -16.05 -14.73
C ILE A 31 34.13 -16.85 -13.64
N HIS A 32 34.06 -18.17 -13.89
CA HIS A 32 33.93 -19.27 -12.94
C HIS A 32 35.10 -19.26 -11.94
N LEU A 33 34.81 -19.38 -10.65
CA LEU A 33 35.81 -19.67 -9.63
C LEU A 33 35.77 -21.17 -9.28
N ALA A 34 36.76 -21.90 -9.78
CA ALA A 34 37.18 -23.19 -9.26
C ALA A 34 38.14 -22.94 -8.08
N LEU A 35 37.99 -23.70 -7.00
CA LEU A 35 38.90 -23.75 -5.86
C LEU A 35 39.70 -25.05 -5.95
N ASP A 36 41.03 -24.90 -5.86
CA ASP A 36 42.01 -25.99 -5.82
C ASP A 36 42.04 -26.70 -4.45
N ASP A 37 42.29 -27.99 -4.55
CA ASP A 37 42.50 -28.98 -3.49
C ASP A 37 43.80 -28.79 -2.69
N ALA A 38 43.76 -29.14 -1.40
CA ALA A 38 44.86 -29.86 -0.74
C ALA A 38 44.33 -30.72 0.42
N ALA A 39 44.77 -31.98 0.41
CA ALA A 39 44.17 -33.14 1.05
C ALA A 39 44.51 -33.37 2.53
N THR A 40 43.66 -34.15 3.23
CA THR A 40 44.08 -35.44 3.82
C THR A 40 42.89 -36.30 4.25
N SER A 41 43.06 -37.60 3.99
CA SER A 41 42.09 -38.70 3.98
C SER A 41 41.70 -39.28 5.36
N ARG A 42 40.48 -39.83 5.47
CA ARG A 42 40.24 -41.21 5.92
C ARG A 42 38.84 -41.71 5.52
N ALA A 43 38.78 -42.95 5.04
CA ALA A 43 37.68 -43.56 4.32
C ALA A 43 36.79 -44.46 5.20
N SER A 44 35.51 -44.60 4.85
CA SER A 44 34.83 -45.92 4.84
C SER A 44 33.43 -45.91 4.17
N LYS A 45 33.41 -46.51 2.97
CA LYS A 45 32.47 -47.51 2.43
C LYS A 45 30.93 -47.31 2.56
N SER A 46 30.31 -47.10 1.41
CA SER A 46 28.92 -47.47 1.05
C SER A 46 28.74 -48.97 0.85
N PRO A 47 27.48 -49.46 0.73
CA PRO A 47 27.13 -50.16 -0.51
C PRO A 47 25.75 -49.79 -1.11
N SER A 48 25.64 -50.11 -2.40
CA SER A 48 24.58 -49.82 -3.37
C SER A 48 23.44 -50.84 -3.43
N PHE A 49 22.26 -50.33 -3.85
CA PHE A 49 21.05 -50.87 -4.53
C PHE A 49 20.92 -52.39 -4.87
N PRO A 50 19.67 -52.90 -5.01
CA PRO A 50 19.06 -52.94 -6.36
C PRO A 50 17.54 -52.69 -6.44
N ALA A 51 17.10 -52.31 -7.64
CA ALA A 51 15.72 -52.24 -8.11
C ALA A 51 15.14 -53.63 -8.46
N ARG A 52 13.81 -53.80 -8.36
CA ARG A 52 12.90 -54.31 -9.44
C ARG A 52 11.53 -54.81 -8.94
N LEU A 53 10.50 -54.35 -9.66
CA LEU A 53 9.32 -55.08 -10.20
C LEU A 53 8.21 -55.63 -9.28
N SER A 54 6.99 -55.19 -9.61
CA SER A 54 5.66 -55.76 -9.29
C SER A 54 5.38 -57.04 -10.10
N PRO A 55 4.49 -57.93 -9.61
CA PRO A 55 3.28 -58.23 -10.39
C PRO A 55 1.98 -58.46 -9.59
N PHE A 56 0.86 -58.27 -10.30
CA PHE A 56 -0.58 -58.40 -9.95
C PHE A 56 -1.07 -59.78 -9.45
N ARG A 57 -2.11 -59.79 -8.58
CA ARG A 57 -3.51 -60.34 -8.77
C ARG A 57 -4.23 -60.54 -7.42
N ARG A 58 -5.32 -59.81 -7.16
CA ARG A 58 -6.76 -60.23 -7.17
C ARG A 58 -7.13 -61.50 -6.38
N LEU A 59 -8.00 -61.34 -5.37
CA LEU A 59 -9.23 -62.13 -5.19
C LEU A 59 -10.24 -61.45 -4.24
N HIS A 60 -11.51 -61.80 -4.44
CA HIS A 60 -12.76 -61.12 -4.11
C HIS A 60 -13.46 -61.59 -2.82
N GLY A 61 -14.37 -60.73 -2.32
CA GLY A 61 -15.69 -61.09 -1.76
C GLY A 61 -15.74 -61.10 -0.24
N GLY A 62 -16.44 -60.22 0.47
CA GLY A 62 -17.90 -59.92 0.50
C GLY A 62 -18.30 -59.90 2.00
N LYS A 63 -19.30 -59.21 2.57
CA LYS A 63 -20.55 -58.58 2.11
C LYS A 63 -21.01 -57.53 3.17
N ARG A 64 -21.63 -56.46 2.66
CA ARG A 64 -22.83 -55.70 3.14
C ARG A 64 -23.03 -55.34 4.63
N ALA A 65 -23.20 -54.04 4.86
CA ALA A 65 -24.44 -53.46 5.40
C ALA A 65 -24.71 -52.06 4.78
N ARG A 66 -25.95 -51.84 4.33
CA ARG A 66 -26.56 -50.52 3.97
C ARG A 66 -27.10 -49.91 5.29
N SER A 67 -27.25 -48.61 5.53
CA SER A 67 -28.03 -47.54 4.85
C SER A 67 -27.70 -46.22 5.57
N CYS A 68 -27.61 -45.04 4.97
CA CYS A 68 -28.72 -44.18 4.55
C CYS A 68 -28.11 -42.94 3.88
N SER A 69 -28.68 -42.51 2.74
CA SER A 69 -28.40 -41.21 2.12
C SER A 69 -29.28 -40.13 2.75
N PRO A 70 -28.78 -38.90 2.93
CA PRO A 70 -29.61 -37.70 2.88
C PRO A 70 -29.60 -37.09 1.48
N ALA A 71 -30.75 -36.53 1.13
CA ALA A 71 -31.14 -35.92 -0.14
C ALA A 71 -30.36 -34.63 -0.48
N PRO A 72 -30.38 -34.17 -1.76
CA PRO A 72 -29.69 -32.97 -2.19
C PRO A 72 -30.39 -31.71 -1.66
N THR A 73 -29.65 -30.85 -0.96
CA THR A 73 -30.12 -29.53 -0.56
C THR A 73 -30.30 -28.68 -1.82
N ARG A 74 -31.52 -28.18 -2.01
CA ARG A 74 -31.93 -27.34 -3.13
C ARG A 74 -31.15 -26.03 -3.16
N LEU A 75 -30.71 -25.65 -4.35
CA LEU A 75 -30.29 -24.31 -4.73
C LEU A 75 -31.44 -23.33 -4.47
N GLY A 76 -31.19 -22.29 -3.67
CA GLY A 76 -32.08 -21.14 -3.55
C GLY A 76 -31.82 -20.18 -4.71
N GLU A 77 -32.84 -19.97 -5.54
CA GLU A 77 -32.95 -18.83 -6.46
C GLU A 77 -33.10 -17.50 -5.68
N PRO A 78 -32.78 -16.35 -6.29
CA PRO A 78 -32.65 -15.10 -5.57
C PRO A 78 -34.00 -14.64 -5.00
N VAL A 79 -33.98 -14.23 -3.73
CA VAL A 79 -35.09 -13.56 -3.08
C VAL A 79 -35.28 -12.21 -3.77
N ALA A 80 -36.40 -12.05 -4.48
CA ALA A 80 -36.85 -10.75 -4.96
C ALA A 80 -36.97 -9.79 -3.78
N ALA A 81 -36.36 -8.60 -3.90
CA ALA A 81 -36.46 -7.54 -2.91
C ALA A 81 -37.95 -7.23 -2.66
N VAL A 82 -38.39 -7.44 -1.42
CA VAL A 82 -39.69 -6.99 -0.94
C VAL A 82 -39.61 -5.48 -0.85
N VAL A 83 -40.20 -4.79 -1.83
CA VAL A 83 -40.45 -3.36 -1.76
C VAL A 83 -41.48 -3.16 -0.64
N SER A 84 -41.04 -2.54 0.45
CA SER A 84 -41.94 -2.05 1.49
C SER A 84 -42.85 -0.98 0.87
N ASN A 85 -44.09 -1.35 0.58
CA ASN A 85 -45.12 -0.39 0.19
C ASN A 85 -45.45 0.51 1.38
N SER A 86 -44.75 1.64 1.46
CA SER A 86 -45.18 2.77 2.25
C SER A 86 -46.47 3.32 1.63
N THR A 87 -47.52 3.36 2.45
CA THR A 87 -48.86 3.85 2.14
C THR A 87 -48.84 5.17 1.37
N ILE A 88 -49.22 5.12 0.09
CA ILE A 88 -49.44 6.31 -0.75
C ILE A 88 -50.74 6.98 -0.27
N SER A 89 -50.59 8.07 0.48
CA SER A 89 -51.65 9.06 0.60
C SER A 89 -51.69 9.84 -0.72
N THR A 90 -52.79 9.71 -1.44
CA THR A 90 -53.06 10.41 -2.69
C THR A 90 -53.02 11.93 -2.47
N ASN A 91 -51.96 12.58 -2.95
CA ASN A 91 -51.97 14.01 -3.19
C ASN A 91 -52.00 14.24 -4.71
N GLU A 92 -53.13 14.75 -5.18
CA GLU A 92 -53.32 15.22 -6.54
C GLU A 92 -52.45 16.48 -6.78
N GLN A 93 -51.25 16.31 -7.33
CA GLN A 93 -50.58 17.26 -8.23
C GLN A 93 -49.29 16.61 -8.73
N GLY A 94 -49.25 16.34 -10.05
CA GLY A 94 -48.20 15.57 -10.72
C GLY A 94 -46.85 16.29 -10.75
N ASN A 95 -46.01 15.99 -9.77
CA ASN A 95 -44.57 16.02 -9.91
C ASN A 95 -44.05 14.81 -9.14
N GLU A 96 -43.67 13.73 -9.84
CA GLU A 96 -42.82 12.74 -9.18
C GLU A 96 -41.58 13.48 -8.68
N PRO A 97 -41.17 13.30 -7.40
CA PRO A 97 -39.92 13.87 -6.96
C PRO A 97 -38.81 13.18 -7.75
N SER A 98 -38.32 13.85 -8.79
CA SER A 98 -37.10 13.42 -9.49
C SER A 98 -36.01 13.28 -8.42
N LEU A 99 -35.53 12.06 -8.18
CA LEU A 99 -34.42 11.81 -7.27
C LEU A 99 -33.23 12.65 -7.73
N LYS A 100 -32.94 13.72 -6.99
CA LYS A 100 -31.85 14.64 -7.33
C LYS A 100 -30.52 14.03 -6.91
N ILE A 101 -29.51 14.23 -7.73
CA ILE A 101 -28.12 13.94 -7.35
C ILE A 101 -27.77 14.81 -6.13
N PRO A 102 -27.22 14.24 -5.04
CA PRO A 102 -26.80 15.00 -3.86
C PRO A 102 -25.84 16.13 -4.22
N ALA A 103 -25.98 17.29 -3.54
CA ALA A 103 -25.16 18.48 -3.81
C ALA A 103 -23.66 18.18 -3.82
N PHE A 104 -23.16 17.39 -2.86
CA PHE A 104 -21.74 17.05 -2.76
C PHE A 104 -21.20 16.33 -4.00
N LEU A 105 -22.05 15.56 -4.70
CA LEU A 105 -21.67 14.89 -5.95
C LEU A 105 -21.75 15.83 -7.16
N THR A 106 -22.39 16.99 -7.07
CA THR A 106 -22.54 17.94 -8.20
C THR A 106 -21.56 19.11 -8.17
N GLN A 107 -20.62 19.10 -7.23
CA GLN A 107 -19.59 20.14 -7.09
C GLN A 107 -18.72 20.26 -8.35
N SER A 108 -18.30 21.49 -8.67
CA SER A 108 -17.42 21.76 -9.82
C SER A 108 -15.98 21.30 -9.54
N ASP A 109 -15.20 21.11 -10.60
CA ASP A 109 -13.78 20.72 -10.46
C ASP A 109 -12.97 21.74 -9.64
N GLU A 110 -13.28 23.04 -9.76
CA GLU A 110 -12.64 24.09 -8.95
C GLU A 110 -12.99 24.00 -7.46
N GLU A 111 -14.25 23.65 -7.15
CA GLU A 111 -14.69 23.42 -5.76
C GLU A 111 -13.98 22.21 -5.15
N LEU A 112 -13.97 21.09 -5.89
CA LEU A 112 -13.29 19.87 -5.46
C LEU A 112 -11.79 20.10 -5.26
N GLN A 113 -11.15 20.87 -6.13
CA GLN A 113 -9.75 21.25 -5.96
C GLN A 113 -9.54 22.12 -4.71
N ARG A 114 -10.45 23.05 -4.41
CA ARG A 114 -10.37 23.86 -3.18
C ARG A 114 -10.53 23.00 -1.93
N ARG A 115 -11.51 22.09 -1.91
CA ARG A 115 -11.70 21.14 -0.80
C ARG A 115 -10.48 20.25 -0.59
N PHE A 116 -9.87 19.77 -1.67
CA PHE A 116 -8.64 19.00 -1.58
C PHE A 116 -7.48 19.80 -0.97
N ASN A 117 -7.34 21.08 -1.35
CA ASN A 117 -6.33 21.96 -0.78
C ASN A 117 -6.59 22.22 0.72
N ASP A 118 -7.84 22.37 1.14
CA ASP A 118 -8.20 22.50 2.56
C ASP A 118 -7.82 21.25 3.37
N ILE A 119 -8.01 20.04 2.82
CA ILE A 119 -7.52 18.80 3.46
C ILE A 119 -5.99 18.82 3.60
N GLN A 120 -5.27 19.30 2.59
CA GLN A 120 -3.80 19.44 2.65
C GLN A 120 -3.38 20.43 3.73
N GLU A 121 -3.98 21.61 3.78
CA GLU A 121 -3.69 22.64 4.78
C GLU A 121 -4.00 22.14 6.20
N ARG A 122 -5.11 21.43 6.41
CA ARG A 122 -5.45 20.80 7.70
C ARG A 122 -4.41 19.79 8.13
N GLU A 123 -3.92 18.96 7.21
CA GLU A 123 -2.87 17.99 7.52
C GLU A 123 -1.53 18.67 7.84
N GLU A 124 -1.15 19.71 7.10
CA GLU A 124 0.04 20.51 7.40
C GLU A 124 -0.06 21.17 8.78
N ASN A 125 -1.23 21.72 9.13
CA ASN A 125 -1.50 22.30 10.44
C ASN A 125 -1.42 21.31 11.60
N ARG A 126 -1.58 20.00 11.36
CA ARG A 126 -1.31 18.96 12.39
C ARG A 126 0.18 18.79 12.66
N ILE A 127 1.02 19.04 11.64
CA ILE A 127 2.47 18.82 11.68
C ILE A 127 3.22 20.07 12.18
N LEU A 128 2.72 21.27 11.87
CA LEU A 128 3.36 22.54 12.23
C LEU A 128 3.61 22.77 13.75
N PRO A 129 2.79 22.28 14.69
CA PRO A 129 3.03 22.48 16.13
C PRO A 129 4.21 21.68 16.72
N ILE A 130 4.92 20.85 15.94
CA ILE A 130 5.96 19.95 16.45
C ILE A 130 7.22 20.75 16.88
N ILE A 131 7.31 20.99 18.19
CA ILE A 131 8.54 21.25 18.97
C ILE A 131 9.16 19.85 19.26
N PRO A 132 10.51 19.69 19.30
CA PRO A 132 11.33 18.73 18.52
C PRO A 132 10.86 17.23 18.51
N PRO A 133 11.41 16.38 17.61
CA PRO A 133 10.73 15.18 17.07
C PRO A 133 10.72 13.93 17.98
N THR A 134 10.76 14.08 19.30
CA THR A 134 11.11 12.98 20.21
C THR A 134 10.00 12.54 21.16
N ASP A 135 8.82 13.17 21.15
CA ASP A 135 7.71 12.71 21.98
C ASP A 135 6.72 11.86 21.17
N GLU A 136 6.87 10.54 21.24
CA GLU A 136 5.94 9.58 20.61
C GLU A 136 4.53 9.63 21.23
N THR A 137 4.33 10.33 22.36
CA THR A 137 3.01 10.50 22.97
C THR A 137 2.16 11.56 22.29
N GLU A 138 2.76 12.42 21.46
CA GLU A 138 2.04 13.41 20.67
C GLU A 138 1.25 12.75 19.54
N ARG A 139 -0.04 13.10 19.44
CA ARG A 139 -0.99 12.51 18.47
C ARG A 139 -0.55 12.65 17.03
N TRP A 140 0.19 13.70 16.68
CA TRP A 140 0.61 13.95 15.29
C TRP A 140 2.11 13.76 15.08
N SER A 141 2.79 13.07 16.00
CA SER A 141 4.18 12.68 15.82
C SER A 141 4.31 11.57 14.77
N PHE A 142 5.44 11.56 14.07
CA PHE A 142 5.77 10.47 13.15
C PHE A 142 6.47 9.36 13.89
N ALA A 143 6.12 8.11 13.56
CA ALA A 143 6.79 6.95 14.10
C ALA A 143 8.30 7.06 13.88
N HIS A 144 9.06 6.84 14.94
CA HIS A 144 10.51 6.76 14.88
C HIS A 144 10.94 5.29 14.91
N HIS A 145 12.06 5.00 14.26
CA HIS A 145 12.82 3.78 14.52
C HIS A 145 14.29 4.17 14.47
N GLU A 146 15.02 3.81 15.52
CA GLU A 146 16.47 3.87 15.49
C GLU A 146 16.95 2.60 14.76
N GLY A 147 17.83 2.77 13.77
CA GLY A 147 18.47 1.60 13.16
C GLY A 147 19.24 0.82 14.22
N VAL A 148 19.15 -0.52 14.19
CA VAL A 148 19.88 -1.39 15.12
C VAL A 148 21.38 -1.03 15.09
N PRO A 149 22.04 -0.75 16.23
CA PRO A 149 23.47 -0.41 16.25
C PRO A 149 24.30 -1.47 15.51
N GLY A 150 25.05 -1.04 14.50
CA GLY A 150 25.89 -1.93 13.67
C GLY A 150 25.21 -2.51 12.42
N LYS A 151 23.90 -2.33 12.23
CA LYS A 151 23.20 -2.53 10.96
C LYS A 151 22.81 -1.14 10.43
N GLY A 152 23.37 -0.74 9.29
CA GLY A 152 23.37 0.65 8.80
C GLY A 152 22.02 1.40 8.86
N LYS A 153 22.09 2.74 8.93
CA LYS A 153 20.93 3.63 8.92
C LYS A 153 19.99 3.34 7.74
N ASN A 154 18.70 3.19 8.05
CA ASN A 154 17.53 3.51 7.21
C ASN A 154 17.35 2.75 5.87
N GLY A 155 16.92 1.49 5.95
CA GLY A 155 16.30 0.77 4.82
C GLY A 155 14.82 0.42 4.99
N MET A 156 14.24 0.62 6.18
CA MET A 156 12.86 0.22 6.48
C MET A 156 11.83 1.08 5.77
N ASP A 157 12.05 2.39 5.69
CA ASP A 157 11.16 3.33 5.02
C ASP A 157 11.52 3.45 3.54
N ARG A 158 10.56 3.27 2.65
CA ARG A 158 10.74 3.54 1.22
C ARG A 158 10.88 5.03 0.94
N TYR A 159 10.13 5.84 1.68
CA TYR A 159 10.15 7.30 1.59
C TYR A 159 10.25 7.87 3.00
N LEU A 160 11.34 8.55 3.33
CA LEU A 160 11.56 9.12 4.66
C LEU A 160 10.50 10.15 5.04
N ASN A 161 9.97 10.86 4.05
CA ASN A 161 8.88 11.81 4.18
C ASN A 161 7.49 11.14 4.16
N ILE A 162 7.38 9.81 4.25
CA ILE A 162 6.12 9.07 4.40
C ILE A 162 6.27 7.97 5.46
N ARG A 163 5.97 8.34 6.70
CA ARG A 163 5.94 7.48 7.89
C ARG A 163 4.52 7.36 8.45
N PRO A 164 4.19 6.28 9.18
CA PRO A 164 2.94 6.23 9.92
C PRO A 164 2.95 7.27 11.06
N TRP A 165 1.76 7.64 11.52
CA TRP A 165 1.62 8.37 12.78
C TRP A 165 2.03 7.47 13.94
N SER A 166 2.72 7.99 14.96
CA SER A 166 3.19 7.18 16.10
C SER A 166 2.06 6.50 16.84
N HIS A 167 0.94 7.21 17.07
CA HIS A 167 -0.22 6.68 17.80
C HIS A 167 -0.98 5.60 17.04
N ASN A 168 -0.81 5.53 15.71
CA ASN A 168 -1.54 4.61 14.84
C ASN A 168 -0.59 3.87 13.89
N ARG A 169 0.62 3.54 14.35
CA ARG A 169 1.51 2.61 13.65
C ARG A 169 1.21 1.19 14.06
N VAL A 170 1.44 0.25 13.16
CA VAL A 170 1.55 -1.16 13.57
C VAL A 170 2.84 -1.33 14.39
N LYS A 171 2.73 -2.01 15.53
CA LYS A 171 3.86 -2.43 16.36
C LYS A 171 3.94 -3.95 16.30
N LEU A 172 5.10 -4.49 15.94
CA LEU A 172 5.32 -5.93 15.94
C LEU A 172 5.40 -6.43 17.38
N ASP A 173 4.88 -7.62 17.66
CA ASP A 173 4.93 -8.25 18.99
C ASP A 173 6.31 -8.89 19.21
N VAL A 174 7.34 -8.07 19.44
CA VAL A 174 8.76 -8.45 19.54
C VAL A 174 9.33 -8.10 20.93
N PRO A 175 10.48 -8.65 21.34
CA PRO A 175 11.15 -8.21 22.57
C PRO A 175 11.49 -6.71 22.58
N ASP A 176 11.39 -6.06 23.75
CA ASP A 176 11.53 -4.60 23.92
C ASP A 176 12.85 -3.99 23.37
N ASP A 177 13.92 -4.77 23.32
CA ASP A 177 15.25 -4.33 22.86
C ASP A 177 15.49 -4.56 21.36
N THR A 178 14.44 -4.94 20.63
CA THR A 178 14.49 -5.28 19.21
C THR A 178 13.62 -4.35 18.36
N LEU A 179 13.74 -4.44 17.03
CA LEU A 179 13.04 -3.56 16.11
C LEU A 179 11.58 -3.98 15.94
N ASP A 180 10.65 -3.26 16.57
CA ASP A 180 9.19 -3.48 16.47
C ASP A 180 8.52 -2.77 15.27
N TYR A 181 9.33 -2.19 14.38
CA TYR A 181 8.87 -1.25 13.38
C TYR A 181 8.56 -1.90 12.03
N VAL A 182 7.41 -1.53 11.49
CA VAL A 182 7.01 -1.71 10.09
C VAL A 182 6.26 -0.45 9.63
N ASN A 183 6.54 0.03 8.41
CA ASN A 183 5.87 1.24 7.89
C ASN A 183 4.45 0.89 7.41
N ALA A 184 3.54 0.79 8.37
CA ALA A 184 2.15 0.42 8.18
C ALA A 184 1.27 1.06 9.27
N SER A 185 -0.02 1.25 8.95
CA SER A 185 -1.04 1.74 9.88
C SER A 185 -2.30 0.89 9.76
N PRO A 186 -2.92 0.47 10.87
CA PRO A 186 -4.27 -0.07 10.84
C PRO A 186 -5.23 1.05 10.42
N ILE A 187 -6.19 0.71 9.56
CA ILE A 187 -7.23 1.61 9.06
C ILE A 187 -8.59 0.96 9.28
N ALA A 188 -9.51 1.70 9.90
CA ALA A 188 -10.91 1.32 10.04
C ALA A 188 -11.77 2.58 9.93
N VAL A 189 -12.80 2.53 9.08
CA VAL A 189 -13.81 3.58 9.00
C VAL A 189 -15.15 2.93 9.34
N PRO A 190 -15.76 3.25 10.50
CA PRO A 190 -17.06 2.73 10.87
C PRO A 190 -18.10 3.03 9.80
N ALA A 191 -19.03 2.11 9.59
CA ALA A 191 -20.17 2.35 8.71
C ALA A 191 -21.21 3.27 9.35
N SER A 192 -22.05 3.92 8.56
CA SER A 192 -23.18 4.70 9.09
C SER A 192 -24.18 3.85 9.86
N ASP A 193 -24.37 2.60 9.44
CA ASP A 193 -25.17 1.61 10.16
C ASP A 193 -24.30 0.90 11.20
N GLU A 194 -24.55 1.18 12.49
CA GLU A 194 -23.84 0.59 13.63
C GLU A 194 -23.95 -0.95 13.68
N ALA A 195 -24.98 -1.54 13.08
CA ALA A 195 -25.14 -2.98 12.99
C ALA A 195 -24.25 -3.62 11.90
N ALA A 196 -23.75 -2.82 10.96
CA ALA A 196 -22.96 -3.32 9.84
C ALA A 196 -21.47 -3.47 10.24
N PRO A 197 -20.82 -4.60 9.94
CA PRO A 197 -19.47 -4.89 10.44
C PRO A 197 -18.44 -3.91 9.90
N THR A 198 -17.54 -3.36 10.72
CA THR A 198 -16.51 -2.43 10.20
C THR A 198 -15.43 -3.20 9.43
N PHE A 199 -15.16 -2.81 8.19
CA PHE A 199 -14.06 -3.40 7.44
C PHE A 199 -12.72 -2.86 7.96
N LYS A 200 -11.80 -3.78 8.29
CA LYS A 200 -10.46 -3.44 8.76
C LYS A 200 -9.42 -3.63 7.67
N TYR A 201 -8.42 -2.76 7.67
CA TYR A 201 -7.31 -2.80 6.74
C TYR A 201 -6.00 -2.52 7.48
N ILE A 202 -4.90 -2.93 6.86
CA ILE A 202 -3.58 -2.40 7.16
C ILE A 202 -3.05 -1.73 5.89
N ALA A 203 -2.90 -0.41 5.93
CA ALA A 203 -2.29 0.36 4.87
C ALA A 203 -0.78 0.41 5.07
N MET A 204 -0.02 -0.13 4.12
CA MET A 204 1.44 -0.22 4.22
C MET A 204 2.14 0.27 2.96
N GLN A 205 3.42 0.66 3.09
CA GLN A 205 4.26 0.93 1.93
C GLN A 205 4.53 -0.36 1.12
N GLY A 206 4.96 -0.20 -0.14
CA GLY A 206 5.57 -1.28 -0.90
C GLY A 206 6.85 -1.76 -0.19
N PRO A 207 6.95 -3.03 0.22
CA PRO A 207 8.06 -3.51 1.03
C PRO A 207 9.43 -3.18 0.42
N THR A 208 10.40 -2.83 1.27
CA THR A 208 11.81 -2.69 0.90
C THR A 208 12.55 -4.00 1.21
N PRO A 209 13.74 -4.25 0.63
CA PRO A 209 14.50 -5.46 0.94
C PRO A 209 14.78 -5.65 2.44
N GLN A 210 14.91 -4.56 3.18
CA GLN A 210 15.17 -4.59 4.62
C GLN A 210 13.90 -4.83 5.45
N SER A 211 12.71 -4.59 4.89
CA SER A 211 11.45 -4.68 5.63
C SER A 211 10.71 -6.01 5.44
N PHE A 212 11.25 -6.97 4.68
CA PHE A 212 10.54 -8.21 4.32
C PHE A 212 10.11 -9.02 5.53
N ASP A 213 11.05 -9.28 6.44
CA ASP A 213 10.77 -10.08 7.63
C ASP A 213 9.70 -9.37 8.50
N SER A 214 9.84 -8.06 8.71
CA SER A 214 8.86 -7.25 9.47
C SER A 214 7.46 -7.26 8.82
N VAL A 215 7.38 -7.20 7.49
CA VAL A 215 6.11 -7.24 6.76
C VAL A 215 5.43 -8.59 6.94
N TRP A 216 6.16 -9.69 6.79
CA TRP A 216 5.56 -11.03 6.93
C TRP A 216 5.26 -11.40 8.38
N ARG A 217 6.06 -10.91 9.33
CA ARG A 217 5.75 -10.99 10.75
C ARG A 217 4.45 -10.25 11.07
N MET A 218 4.30 -9.02 10.60
CA MET A 218 3.03 -8.27 10.71
C MET A 218 1.86 -9.06 10.11
N VAL A 219 2.01 -9.65 8.93
CA VAL A 219 0.95 -10.46 8.31
C VAL A 219 0.59 -11.67 9.18
N ALA A 220 1.59 -12.36 9.74
CA ALA A 220 1.38 -13.50 10.64
C ALA A 220 0.70 -13.09 11.97
N GLU A 221 1.10 -11.97 12.57
CA GLU A 221 0.55 -11.50 13.84
C GLU A 221 -0.90 -11.02 13.71
N ASN A 222 -1.32 -10.58 12.51
CA ASN A 222 -2.63 -9.98 12.26
C ASN A 222 -3.60 -10.91 11.50
N THR A 223 -3.26 -12.19 11.34
CA THR A 223 -4.15 -13.19 10.69
C THR A 223 -4.10 -14.51 11.43
N THR A 224 -5.05 -15.40 11.18
CA THR A 224 -5.08 -16.75 11.77
C THR A 224 -4.95 -17.83 10.72
N ASP A 225 -5.89 -17.90 9.77
CA ASP A 225 -5.92 -18.97 8.75
C ASP A 225 -5.65 -18.47 7.33
N THR A 226 -6.14 -17.25 7.02
CA THR A 226 -6.07 -16.68 5.68
C THR A 226 -5.67 -15.22 5.71
N ALA A 227 -4.64 -14.85 4.95
CA ALA A 227 -4.26 -13.46 4.73
C ALA A 227 -4.62 -13.01 3.32
N VAL A 228 -5.05 -11.75 3.17
CA VAL A 228 -5.32 -11.15 1.86
C VAL A 228 -4.47 -9.89 1.69
N VAL A 229 -3.60 -9.91 0.68
CA VAL A 229 -2.71 -8.79 0.35
C VAL A 229 -3.11 -8.22 -1.01
N VAL A 230 -3.45 -6.93 -1.07
CA VAL A 230 -3.77 -6.21 -2.30
C VAL A 230 -2.62 -5.29 -2.67
N GLN A 231 -2.00 -5.56 -3.81
CA GLN A 231 -0.93 -4.78 -4.41
C GLN A 231 -1.48 -3.92 -5.56
N LEU A 232 -1.29 -2.60 -5.46
CA LEU A 232 -1.84 -1.61 -6.40
C LEU A 232 -0.75 -0.92 -7.25
N THR A 233 0.47 -1.46 -7.28
CA THR A 233 1.59 -0.92 -8.06
C THR A 233 2.43 -2.05 -8.62
N THR A 234 3.07 -1.84 -9.77
CA THR A 234 4.10 -2.77 -10.24
C THR A 234 5.37 -2.59 -9.40
N MET A 235 6.36 -3.49 -9.56
CA MET A 235 7.64 -3.34 -8.83
C MET A 235 8.44 -2.13 -9.33
N VAL A 236 8.33 -1.80 -10.62
CA VAL A 236 9.03 -0.69 -11.26
C VAL A 236 8.08 0.05 -12.19
N GLU A 237 7.90 1.35 -11.98
CA GLU A 237 7.10 2.21 -12.86
C GLU A 237 7.97 3.39 -13.31
N ASN A 238 7.97 3.67 -14.61
CA ASN A 238 8.76 4.75 -15.22
C ASN A 238 10.25 4.73 -14.82
N GLY A 239 10.83 3.53 -14.67
CA GLY A 239 12.23 3.35 -14.27
C GLY A 239 12.50 3.49 -12.77
N HIS A 240 11.50 3.79 -11.95
CA HIS A 240 11.64 3.92 -10.50
C HIS A 240 11.11 2.69 -9.77
N ILE A 241 11.89 2.19 -8.80
CA ILE A 241 11.47 1.07 -7.95
C ILE A 241 10.36 1.55 -7.00
N LYS A 242 9.16 1.02 -7.18
CA LYS A 242 7.97 1.31 -6.36
C LYS A 242 7.74 0.26 -5.28
N CYS A 243 8.15 -0.98 -5.51
CA CYS A 243 8.03 -2.08 -4.57
C CYS A 243 9.15 -3.09 -4.84
N ALA A 244 9.75 -3.66 -3.80
CA ALA A 244 10.62 -4.82 -3.99
C ALA A 244 9.74 -6.08 -4.09
N GLN A 245 10.23 -7.12 -4.75
CA GLN A 245 9.58 -8.42 -4.70
C GLN A 245 9.77 -9.02 -3.30
N TYR A 246 8.68 -9.16 -2.55
CA TYR A 246 8.70 -9.62 -1.16
C TYR A 246 8.11 -11.02 -1.01
N PHE A 247 7.98 -11.78 -2.11
CA PHE A 247 7.42 -13.13 -2.12
C PHE A 247 8.02 -13.96 -3.28
N PRO A 248 7.99 -15.30 -3.19
CA PRO A 248 8.41 -16.18 -4.28
C PRO A 248 7.46 -16.05 -5.49
N PHE A 249 8.00 -15.84 -6.70
CA PHE A 249 7.20 -15.64 -7.92
C PHE A 249 6.90 -16.92 -8.70
N SER A 250 7.68 -17.98 -8.52
CA SER A 250 7.66 -19.12 -9.45
C SER A 250 8.13 -20.41 -8.81
N GLU A 251 7.92 -21.51 -9.52
CA GLU A 251 8.37 -22.85 -9.12
C GLU A 251 9.90 -22.98 -9.03
N ASP A 252 10.68 -22.15 -9.75
CA ASP A 252 12.14 -22.19 -9.73
C ASP A 252 12.72 -21.65 -8.39
N ASP A 253 11.98 -20.75 -7.75
CA ASP A 253 12.31 -20.14 -6.46
C ASP A 253 11.08 -20.20 -5.57
N LYS A 254 10.65 -21.43 -5.29
CA LYS A 254 9.34 -21.74 -4.75
C LYS A 254 9.15 -21.34 -3.28
N THR A 255 10.19 -21.49 -2.46
CA THR A 255 10.08 -21.33 -1.00
C THR A 255 11.17 -20.42 -0.49
N TRP A 256 10.76 -19.35 0.19
CA TRP A 256 11.64 -18.42 0.88
C TRP A 256 11.60 -18.70 2.39
N THR A 257 12.77 -18.64 3.03
CA THR A 257 12.87 -18.64 4.50
C THR A 257 12.91 -17.20 4.99
N LEU A 258 12.00 -16.87 5.90
CA LEU A 258 11.86 -15.57 6.54
C LEU A 258 12.53 -15.59 7.91
N ASN A 259 13.22 -14.50 8.24
CA ASN A 259 13.97 -14.31 9.49
C ASN A 259 14.92 -15.49 9.82
N ALA A 260 15.64 -16.02 8.83
CA ALA A 260 16.51 -17.18 9.00
C ALA A 260 17.63 -17.00 10.06
N ALA A 261 18.02 -15.75 10.31
CA ALA A 261 19.05 -15.39 11.29
C ALA A 261 18.48 -15.10 12.69
N ASP A 262 17.18 -15.27 12.90
CA ASP A 262 16.46 -14.94 14.12
C ASP A 262 16.81 -13.53 14.65
N ALA A 263 16.57 -12.51 13.83
CA ALA A 263 17.00 -11.14 14.11
C ALA A 263 16.34 -10.53 15.36
N TRP A 264 15.19 -11.07 15.81
CA TRP A 264 14.51 -10.67 17.05
C TRP A 264 14.87 -11.55 18.25
N GLY A 265 15.52 -12.70 18.05
CA GLY A 265 15.98 -13.56 19.15
C GLY A 265 14.85 -14.23 19.95
N ASP A 266 13.65 -14.26 19.42
CA ASP A 266 12.44 -14.85 20.03
C ASP A 266 12.04 -16.19 19.38
N GLY A 267 12.84 -16.65 18.41
CA GLY A 267 12.57 -17.87 17.66
C GLY A 267 11.50 -17.72 16.57
N TRP A 268 10.99 -16.51 16.30
CA TRP A 268 10.09 -16.26 15.18
C TRP A 268 10.79 -16.57 13.86
N THR A 269 10.37 -17.63 13.19
CA THR A 269 10.83 -17.97 11.84
C THR A 269 9.64 -18.44 11.03
N ALA A 270 9.68 -18.20 9.72
CA ALA A 270 8.62 -18.64 8.84
C ALA A 270 9.16 -19.06 7.48
N THR A 271 8.35 -19.79 6.73
CA THR A 271 8.58 -20.01 5.31
C THR A 271 7.40 -19.48 4.52
N LEU A 272 7.68 -18.91 3.36
CA LEU A 272 6.68 -18.47 2.41
C LEU A 272 6.85 -19.26 1.13
N THR A 273 5.83 -20.02 0.75
CA THR A 273 5.88 -20.95 -0.37
C THR A 273 4.89 -20.54 -1.46
N TYR A 274 5.37 -20.41 -2.68
CA TYR A 274 4.55 -20.26 -3.87
C TYR A 274 3.72 -21.52 -4.12
N GLU A 275 2.42 -21.38 -4.38
CA GLU A 275 1.56 -22.51 -4.74
C GLU A 275 0.98 -22.38 -6.14
N SER A 276 0.41 -21.23 -6.50
CA SER A 276 -0.17 -21.04 -7.83
C SER A 276 -0.36 -19.56 -8.20
N THR A 277 -0.56 -19.31 -9.49
CA THR A 277 -0.92 -18.00 -10.04
C THR A 277 -1.95 -18.15 -11.14
N GLU A 278 -2.93 -17.27 -11.14
CA GLU A 278 -3.91 -17.14 -12.20
C GLU A 278 -4.23 -15.67 -12.50
N THR A 279 -4.92 -15.44 -13.60
CA THR A 279 -5.31 -14.10 -14.03
C THR A 279 -6.82 -13.98 -14.10
N LEU A 280 -7.37 -12.88 -13.57
CA LEU A 280 -8.80 -12.54 -13.63
C LEU A 280 -8.99 -11.28 -14.47
N CYS A 281 -10.23 -11.00 -14.89
CA CYS A 281 -10.62 -9.76 -15.57
C CYS A 281 -9.74 -9.44 -16.79
N ASP A 282 -9.60 -10.39 -17.72
CA ASP A 282 -8.74 -10.26 -18.91
C ASP A 282 -7.30 -9.83 -18.59
N GLY A 283 -6.79 -10.32 -17.46
CA GLY A 283 -5.46 -9.99 -16.99
C GLY A 283 -5.34 -8.64 -16.30
N ALA A 284 -6.44 -8.00 -15.89
CA ALA A 284 -6.38 -6.82 -15.02
C ALA A 284 -5.88 -7.18 -13.61
N ILE A 285 -6.20 -8.38 -13.14
CA ILE A 285 -5.83 -8.87 -11.82
C ILE A 285 -4.97 -10.11 -11.99
N GLU A 286 -3.88 -10.19 -11.26
CA GLU A 286 -3.12 -11.42 -11.04
C GLU A 286 -3.36 -11.87 -9.60
N ARG A 287 -3.88 -13.08 -9.44
CA ARG A 287 -4.14 -13.69 -8.13
C ARG A 287 -3.12 -14.79 -7.91
N ARG A 288 -2.37 -14.69 -6.81
CA ARG A 288 -1.42 -15.71 -6.37
C ARG A 288 -1.89 -16.32 -5.07
N LYS A 289 -1.72 -17.63 -4.96
CA LYS A 289 -1.88 -18.36 -3.72
C LYS A 289 -0.48 -18.70 -3.19
N LEU A 290 -0.19 -18.23 -1.98
CA LEU A 290 1.04 -18.54 -1.25
C LEU A 290 0.66 -19.25 0.06
N LEU A 291 1.63 -19.95 0.64
CA LEU A 291 1.50 -20.63 1.92
C LEU A 291 2.52 -20.04 2.89
N LEU A 292 2.03 -19.39 3.94
CA LEU A 292 2.84 -18.85 5.04
C LEU A 292 2.83 -19.87 6.17
N HIS A 293 4.00 -20.44 6.49
CA HIS A 293 4.14 -21.39 7.57
C HIS A 293 5.05 -20.82 8.64
N VAL A 294 4.47 -20.43 9.77
CA VAL A 294 5.22 -20.00 10.95
C VAL A 294 5.74 -21.25 11.67
N GLY A 295 7.01 -21.25 12.08
CA GLY A 295 7.74 -22.47 12.45
C GLY A 295 7.16 -23.31 13.60
N TRP A 296 6.34 -22.71 14.48
CA TRP A 296 5.66 -23.42 15.57
C TRP A 296 4.23 -23.87 15.24
N GLU A 297 3.68 -23.48 14.09
CA GLU A 297 2.33 -23.85 13.70
C GLU A 297 2.30 -25.25 13.08
N GLU A 298 1.20 -25.98 13.26
CA GLU A 298 1.07 -27.32 12.66
C GLU A 298 0.84 -27.24 11.15
N LYS A 299 0.16 -26.19 10.69
CA LYS A 299 -0.29 -26.04 9.30
C LYS A 299 0.10 -24.69 8.74
N PRO A 300 0.37 -24.60 7.43
CA PRO A 300 0.53 -23.31 6.77
C PRO A 300 -0.81 -22.59 6.66
N ARG A 301 -0.75 -21.27 6.72
CA ARG A 301 -1.84 -20.34 6.44
C ARG A 301 -1.87 -20.02 4.96
N THR A 302 -3.06 -19.79 4.41
CA THR A 302 -3.20 -19.41 3.00
C THR A 302 -3.04 -17.90 2.84
N VAL A 303 -2.22 -17.45 1.91
CA VAL A 303 -2.11 -16.03 1.56
C VAL A 303 -2.61 -15.82 0.13
N TRP A 304 -3.65 -15.03 -0.02
CA TRP A 304 -4.14 -14.56 -1.31
C TRP A 304 -3.51 -13.21 -1.64
N HIS A 305 -2.56 -13.21 -2.56
CA HIS A 305 -1.93 -12.00 -3.08
C HIS A 305 -2.61 -11.57 -4.38
N LEU A 306 -3.21 -10.38 -4.36
CA LEU A 306 -3.99 -9.83 -5.47
C LEU A 306 -3.25 -8.61 -6.01
N PHE A 307 -2.71 -8.73 -7.21
CA PHE A 307 -2.00 -7.66 -7.89
C PHE A 307 -2.85 -7.06 -9.01
N TYR A 308 -3.17 -5.77 -8.88
CA TYR A 308 -3.88 -5.01 -9.92
C TYR A 308 -2.89 -4.37 -10.91
N ARG A 309 -2.97 -4.79 -12.18
CA ARG A 309 -2.00 -4.44 -13.23
C ARG A 309 -2.35 -3.20 -14.04
N ARG A 310 -3.60 -2.74 -13.99
CA ARG A 310 -4.14 -1.69 -14.88
C ARG A 310 -4.26 -0.32 -14.22
N TRP A 311 -3.49 -0.04 -13.18
CA TRP A 311 -3.39 1.31 -12.61
C TRP A 311 -2.15 2.03 -13.15
N ALA A 312 -2.35 3.02 -14.02
CA ALA A 312 -1.26 3.81 -14.58
C ALA A 312 -0.51 4.62 -13.50
N ASP A 313 0.77 4.92 -13.75
CA ASP A 313 1.56 5.78 -12.86
C ASP A 313 1.01 7.21 -12.83
N PHE A 314 1.06 7.84 -11.65
CA PHE A 314 0.61 9.22 -11.38
C PHE A 314 -0.87 9.57 -11.66
N GLY A 315 -1.71 8.61 -12.05
CA GLY A 315 -3.13 8.83 -12.36
C GLY A 315 -4.10 8.10 -11.43
N ALA A 316 -5.38 8.15 -11.80
CA ALA A 316 -6.42 7.27 -11.31
C ALA A 316 -6.69 6.14 -12.32
N PRO A 317 -7.37 5.04 -11.94
CA PRO A 317 -7.86 4.06 -12.90
C PRO A 317 -8.70 4.77 -13.97
N ALA A 318 -8.59 4.36 -15.23
CA ALA A 318 -9.49 4.85 -16.26
C ALA A 318 -10.94 4.45 -15.88
N LEU A 319 -11.92 5.33 -16.12
CA LEU A 319 -13.32 5.03 -15.82
C LEU A 319 -13.81 3.74 -16.51
N THR A 320 -13.28 3.43 -17.69
CA THR A 320 -13.54 2.18 -18.42
C THR A 320 -13.03 0.92 -17.72
N GLU A 321 -12.09 1.05 -16.78
CA GLU A 321 -11.50 -0.06 -16.02
C GLU A 321 -12.06 -0.16 -14.59
N VAL A 322 -12.99 0.72 -14.20
CA VAL A 322 -13.56 0.77 -12.85
C VAL A 322 -14.25 -0.54 -12.47
N ALA A 323 -14.91 -1.22 -13.42
CA ALA A 323 -15.51 -2.53 -13.18
C ALA A 323 -14.49 -3.59 -12.74
N ASN A 324 -13.29 -3.58 -13.32
CA ASN A 324 -12.21 -4.50 -12.92
C ASN A 324 -11.68 -4.15 -11.53
N PHE A 325 -11.65 -2.86 -11.19
CA PHE A 325 -11.27 -2.39 -9.87
C PHE A 325 -12.30 -2.79 -8.79
N PHE A 326 -13.60 -2.70 -9.09
CA PHE A 326 -14.65 -3.23 -8.22
C PHE A 326 -14.58 -4.74 -8.07
N HIS A 327 -14.23 -5.45 -9.15
CA HIS A 327 -14.01 -6.89 -9.08
C HIS A 327 -12.84 -7.25 -8.15
N LEU A 328 -11.76 -6.48 -8.16
CA LEU A 328 -10.65 -6.63 -7.20
C LEU A 328 -11.14 -6.47 -5.75
N MET A 329 -11.91 -5.42 -5.46
CA MET A 329 -12.49 -5.20 -4.13
C MET A 329 -13.36 -6.40 -3.71
N LYS A 330 -14.27 -6.84 -4.59
CA LYS A 330 -15.12 -8.02 -4.37
C LYS A 330 -14.31 -9.29 -4.08
N VAL A 331 -13.32 -9.62 -4.92
CA VAL A 331 -12.50 -10.82 -4.77
C VAL A 331 -11.66 -10.75 -3.49
N SER A 332 -11.12 -9.58 -3.13
CA SER A 332 -10.39 -9.42 -1.88
C SER A 332 -11.26 -9.63 -0.64
N ARG A 333 -12.54 -9.20 -0.67
CA ARG A 333 -13.51 -9.50 0.39
C ARG A 333 -13.84 -10.99 0.46
N GLN A 334 -14.06 -11.63 -0.69
CA GLN A 334 -14.43 -13.05 -0.74
C GLN A 334 -13.36 -13.98 -0.13
N HIS A 335 -12.09 -13.57 -0.18
CA HIS A 335 -10.99 -14.33 0.43
C HIS A 335 -10.72 -13.94 1.88
N ALA A 336 -11.25 -12.82 2.37
CA ALA A 336 -11.18 -12.46 3.78
C ALA A 336 -12.27 -13.23 4.52
N VAL A 337 -11.91 -14.40 5.06
CA VAL A 337 -12.82 -15.32 5.74
C VAL A 337 -13.29 -14.72 7.07
N GLU A 338 -12.39 -14.07 7.79
CA GLU A 338 -12.65 -13.47 9.09
C GLU A 338 -12.84 -11.96 8.97
N VAL A 339 -14.03 -11.48 9.32
CA VAL A 339 -14.41 -10.05 9.22
C VAL A 339 -13.56 -9.16 10.14
N GLU A 340 -13.08 -9.73 11.24
CA GLU A 340 -12.27 -9.02 12.24
C GLU A 340 -10.78 -8.93 11.87
N GLU A 341 -10.33 -9.70 10.88
CA GLU A 341 -8.94 -9.69 10.40
C GLU A 341 -8.76 -8.65 9.28
N PRO A 342 -7.67 -7.85 9.30
CA PRO A 342 -7.44 -6.82 8.31
C PRO A 342 -7.01 -7.38 6.96
N ARG A 343 -7.43 -6.72 5.88
CA ARG A 343 -6.80 -6.89 4.56
C ARG A 343 -5.61 -5.93 4.41
N PHE A 344 -4.51 -6.41 3.87
CA PHE A 344 -3.29 -5.61 3.72
C PHE A 344 -3.30 -4.91 2.37
N ILE A 345 -3.38 -3.58 2.34
CA ILE A 345 -3.48 -2.80 1.10
C ILE A 345 -2.21 -1.97 0.92
N HIS A 346 -1.52 -2.14 -0.20
CA HIS A 346 -0.31 -1.38 -0.47
C HIS A 346 -0.16 -0.95 -1.93
N CYS A 347 0.62 0.10 -2.11
CA CYS A 347 1.12 0.54 -3.41
C CYS A 347 2.64 0.76 -3.29
N SER A 348 3.14 1.95 -3.62
CA SER A 348 4.53 2.35 -3.37
C SER A 348 4.69 2.96 -1.98
N ALA A 349 4.10 4.13 -1.74
CA ALA A 349 4.15 4.80 -0.44
C ALA A 349 3.08 4.31 0.55
N GLY A 350 2.06 3.62 0.06
CA GLY A 350 0.93 3.17 0.88
C GLY A 350 -0.04 4.28 1.27
N VAL A 351 -0.19 5.33 0.45
CA VAL A 351 -1.04 6.50 0.77
C VAL A 351 -1.95 6.93 -0.40
N GLY A 352 -1.43 7.02 -1.64
CA GLY A 352 -2.22 7.42 -2.82
C GLY A 352 -3.24 6.37 -3.26
N ARG A 353 -2.83 5.43 -4.12
CA ARG A 353 -3.69 4.34 -4.62
C ARG A 353 -4.32 3.51 -3.49
N THR A 354 -3.55 3.27 -2.42
CA THR A 354 -4.02 2.61 -1.19
C THR A 354 -5.17 3.37 -0.55
N GLY A 355 -5.05 4.70 -0.37
CA GLY A 355 -6.13 5.52 0.17
C GLY A 355 -7.34 5.57 -0.74
N THR A 356 -7.13 5.67 -2.06
CA THR A 356 -8.24 5.62 -3.03
C THR A 356 -9.00 4.30 -2.98
N PHE A 357 -8.30 3.16 -2.88
CA PHE A 357 -8.93 1.84 -2.73
C PHE A 357 -9.81 1.78 -1.47
N ILE A 358 -9.24 2.14 -0.31
CA ILE A 358 -9.95 2.04 0.97
C ILE A 358 -11.13 3.02 1.04
N CYS A 359 -10.91 4.26 0.61
CA CYS A 359 -11.95 5.30 0.58
C CYS A 359 -13.12 4.88 -0.32
N LEU A 360 -12.82 4.43 -1.53
CA LEU A 360 -13.86 4.03 -2.47
C LEU A 360 -14.62 2.78 -2.00
N GLU A 361 -13.93 1.78 -1.45
CA GLU A 361 -14.60 0.59 -0.92
C GLU A 361 -15.54 0.92 0.25
N HIS A 362 -15.15 1.85 1.12
CA HIS A 362 -16.03 2.36 2.18
C HIS A 362 -17.25 3.08 1.59
N LEU A 363 -17.04 4.08 0.73
CA LEU A 363 -18.12 4.89 0.16
C LEU A 363 -19.10 4.07 -0.70
N MET A 364 -18.61 3.06 -1.43
CA MET A 364 -19.47 2.14 -2.18
C MET A 364 -20.42 1.38 -1.25
N ARG A 365 -19.91 0.93 -0.10
CA ARG A 365 -20.72 0.24 0.89
C ARG A 365 -21.74 1.19 1.53
N GLU A 366 -21.35 2.42 1.86
CA GLU A 366 -22.26 3.46 2.37
C GLU A 366 -23.39 3.73 1.37
N LEU A 367 -23.06 3.82 0.07
CA LEU A 367 -24.05 3.92 -0.99
C LEU A 367 -24.95 2.68 -1.03
N GLU A 368 -24.41 1.47 -0.97
CA GLU A 368 -25.20 0.22 -0.96
C GLU A 368 -26.20 0.19 0.22
N MET A 369 -25.81 0.70 1.39
CA MET A 369 -26.63 0.81 2.61
C MET A 369 -27.64 1.98 2.57
N GLY A 370 -27.56 2.87 1.57
CA GLY A 370 -28.43 4.05 1.47
C GLY A 370 -28.07 5.19 2.41
N ALA A 371 -26.84 5.23 2.93
CA ALA A 371 -26.38 6.29 3.82
C ALA A 371 -26.51 7.69 3.18
N PHE A 372 -26.29 7.76 1.86
CA PHE A 372 -26.34 9.02 1.11
C PHE A 372 -27.76 9.52 0.84
N ASP A 373 -28.79 8.70 1.07
CA ASP A 373 -30.19 9.07 0.87
C ASP A 373 -30.68 10.04 1.96
N ALA A 374 -29.98 10.04 3.10
CA ALA A 374 -30.23 10.94 4.23
C ALA A 374 -29.43 12.26 4.15
N VAL A 375 -28.48 12.38 3.22
CA VAL A 375 -27.70 13.62 3.03
C VAL A 375 -28.61 14.67 2.42
N ASP A 376 -28.63 15.88 2.99
CA ASP A 376 -29.43 16.98 2.43
C ASP A 376 -28.97 17.25 0.99
N PRO A 377 -29.84 17.07 -0.02
CA PRO A 377 -29.46 17.23 -1.42
C PRO A 377 -29.07 18.66 -1.79
N ASN A 378 -29.27 19.65 -0.90
CA ASN A 378 -28.87 21.04 -1.11
C ASN A 378 -27.69 21.49 -0.24
N ASP A 379 -27.24 20.66 0.70
CA ASP A 379 -26.09 20.94 1.54
C ASP A 379 -24.82 20.35 0.91
N ALA A 380 -24.02 21.20 0.27
CA ALA A 380 -22.75 20.77 -0.29
C ALA A 380 -21.67 20.53 0.77
N ASP A 381 -21.86 21.01 2.00
CA ASP A 381 -20.90 20.83 3.09
C ASP A 381 -21.06 19.48 3.78
N ALA A 382 -22.24 18.86 3.68
CA ALA A 382 -22.46 17.46 4.01
C ALA A 382 -21.83 16.56 2.91
N ASP A 383 -20.52 16.36 2.99
CA ASP A 383 -19.70 15.70 1.97
C ASP A 383 -19.02 14.44 2.51
N PRO A 384 -19.66 13.25 2.35
CA PRO A 384 -19.11 11.98 2.82
C PRO A 384 -17.73 11.64 2.23
N VAL A 385 -17.42 12.11 1.01
CA VAL A 385 -16.13 11.85 0.37
C VAL A 385 -15.03 12.65 1.07
N TYR A 386 -15.26 13.95 1.28
CA TYR A 386 -14.36 14.81 2.04
C TYR A 386 -14.12 14.25 3.45
N GLU A 387 -15.20 13.92 4.17
CA GLU A 387 -15.15 13.42 5.54
C GLU A 387 -14.37 12.09 5.63
N THR A 388 -14.61 11.17 4.71
CA THR A 388 -13.90 9.88 4.67
C THR A 388 -12.41 10.09 4.45
N VAL A 389 -12.01 10.95 3.51
CA VAL A 389 -10.58 11.21 3.24
C VAL A 389 -9.90 11.84 4.46
N GLU A 390 -10.58 12.76 5.14
CA GLU A 390 -10.08 13.39 6.36
C GLU A 390 -9.90 12.36 7.50
N VAL A 391 -10.87 11.47 7.71
CA VAL A 391 -10.77 10.36 8.69
C VAL A 391 -9.61 9.42 8.35
N LEU A 392 -9.40 9.10 7.08
CA LEU A 392 -8.27 8.29 6.64
C LEU A 392 -6.93 8.98 6.95
N ARG A 393 -6.81 10.28 6.69
CA ARG A 393 -5.59 11.06 6.95
C ARG A 393 -5.23 11.18 8.43
N GLN A 394 -6.22 11.12 9.32
CA GLN A 394 -5.98 11.04 10.76
C GLN A 394 -5.39 9.69 11.21
N GLN A 395 -5.63 8.62 10.44
CA GLN A 395 -5.13 7.27 10.74
C GLN A 395 -3.80 6.98 10.05
N ARG A 396 -3.62 7.45 8.81
CA ARG A 396 -2.35 7.42 8.08
C ARG A 396 -2.27 8.65 7.18
N ARG A 397 -1.17 9.39 7.26
CA ARG A 397 -1.04 10.64 6.51
C ARG A 397 -1.13 10.47 5.00
N LEU A 398 -1.48 11.54 4.29
CA LEU A 398 -1.48 11.66 2.83
C LEU A 398 -2.40 10.67 2.09
N MET A 399 -3.31 10.00 2.80
CA MET A 399 -4.29 9.10 2.20
C MET A 399 -5.11 9.86 1.15
N VAL A 400 -5.21 9.29 -0.05
CA VAL A 400 -5.66 9.98 -1.27
C VAL A 400 -4.76 11.20 -1.53
N GLN A 401 -3.62 10.95 -2.19
CA GLN A 401 -2.49 11.87 -2.18
C GLN A 401 -2.58 12.99 -3.23
N SER A 402 -3.39 12.81 -4.27
CA SER A 402 -3.48 13.75 -5.39
C SER A 402 -4.92 14.17 -5.67
N SER A 403 -5.08 15.38 -6.21
CA SER A 403 -6.40 15.88 -6.63
C SER A 403 -7.03 14.99 -7.70
N VAL A 404 -6.25 14.43 -8.63
CA VAL A 404 -6.74 13.48 -9.64
C VAL A 404 -7.40 12.25 -9.00
N GLN A 405 -6.79 11.70 -7.94
CA GLN A 405 -7.37 10.58 -7.18
C GLN A 405 -8.62 11.00 -6.40
N TYR A 406 -8.63 12.20 -5.84
CA TYR A 406 -9.77 12.74 -5.12
C TYR A 406 -10.97 12.95 -6.06
N MET A 407 -10.78 13.65 -7.17
CA MET A 407 -11.80 13.86 -8.21
C MET A 407 -12.30 12.55 -8.80
N PHE A 408 -11.43 11.56 -8.99
CA PHE A 408 -11.82 10.23 -9.44
C PHE A 408 -12.84 9.57 -8.50
N ILE A 409 -12.69 9.72 -7.17
CA ILE A 409 -13.65 9.19 -6.22
C ILE A 409 -15.03 9.83 -6.44
N TYR A 410 -15.12 11.15 -6.59
CA TYR A 410 -16.40 11.83 -6.90
C TYR A 410 -17.00 11.35 -8.22
N GLN A 411 -16.19 11.20 -9.26
CA GLN A 411 -16.66 10.71 -10.56
C GLN A 411 -17.29 9.31 -10.44
N VAL A 412 -16.61 8.40 -9.73
CA VAL A 412 -17.13 7.05 -9.50
C VAL A 412 -18.38 7.06 -8.64
N MET A 413 -18.42 7.83 -7.54
CA MET A 413 -19.59 7.89 -6.68
C MET A 413 -20.80 8.50 -7.39
N ARG A 414 -20.59 9.50 -8.24
CA ARG A 414 -21.63 10.10 -9.09
C ARG A 414 -22.18 9.09 -10.10
N GLN A 415 -21.31 8.31 -10.73
CA GLN A 415 -21.73 7.25 -11.65
C GLN A 415 -22.55 6.18 -10.92
N LEU A 416 -22.07 5.67 -9.79
CA LEU A 416 -22.76 4.65 -9.00
C LEU A 416 -24.11 5.13 -8.45
N TRP A 417 -24.20 6.40 -8.05
CA TRP A 417 -25.46 7.01 -7.66
C TRP A 417 -26.46 6.99 -8.82
N GLY A 418 -26.02 7.42 -10.02
CA GLY A 418 -26.85 7.38 -11.22
C GLY A 418 -27.34 5.97 -11.57
N GLU A 419 -26.44 4.98 -11.50
CA GLU A 419 -26.78 3.56 -11.72
C GLU A 419 -27.80 3.03 -10.71
N ARG A 420 -27.67 3.38 -9.43
CA ARG A 420 -28.58 2.94 -8.35
C ARG A 420 -30.00 3.49 -8.53
N TYR A 421 -30.12 4.74 -9.01
CA TYR A 421 -31.40 5.45 -9.12
C TYR A 421 -31.96 5.56 -10.54
N GLY A 422 -31.29 4.93 -11.52
CA GLY A 422 -31.76 4.91 -12.91
C GLY A 422 -31.71 6.28 -13.60
N LEU A 423 -30.80 7.17 -13.20
CA LEU A 423 -30.60 8.46 -13.85
C LEU A 423 -29.94 8.25 -15.23
N LEU A 424 -30.37 9.01 -16.23
CA LEU A 424 -29.80 8.93 -17.58
C LEU A 424 -28.34 9.42 -17.58
N GLU A 425 -27.48 8.86 -18.45
CA GLU A 425 -26.07 9.28 -18.54
C GLU A 425 -25.91 10.80 -18.73
N ASP A 426 -26.83 11.43 -19.46
CA ASP A 426 -26.83 12.89 -19.67
C ASP A 426 -27.19 13.66 -18.39
N GLU A 427 -28.01 13.11 -17.49
CA GLU A 427 -28.34 13.72 -16.19
C GLU A 427 -27.16 13.64 -15.22
N VAL A 428 -26.45 12.51 -15.23
CA VAL A 428 -25.19 12.31 -14.49
C VAL A 428 -24.09 13.26 -14.98
N ARG A 429 -24.03 13.52 -16.29
CA ARG A 429 -23.07 14.46 -16.91
C ARG A 429 -23.46 15.93 -16.76
N THR A 430 -24.75 16.28 -16.81
CA THR A 430 -25.20 17.66 -16.63
C THR A 430 -25.09 18.11 -15.17
N GLY A 431 -25.31 17.21 -14.21
CA GLY A 431 -24.97 17.43 -12.80
C GLY A 431 -23.46 17.59 -12.52
N ALA A 432 -22.59 17.24 -13.50
CA ALA A 432 -21.13 17.36 -13.38
C ALA A 432 -20.56 18.72 -13.80
N GLY A 433 -21.30 19.54 -14.56
CA GLY A 433 -20.78 20.78 -15.15
C GLY A 433 -19.60 20.62 -16.13
N GLN A 434 -19.22 19.40 -16.56
CA GLN A 434 -17.97 19.16 -17.30
C GLN A 434 -18.13 19.12 -18.84
N PRO A 435 -17.32 19.88 -19.61
CA PRO A 435 -16.97 19.53 -20.99
C PRO A 435 -15.86 18.46 -21.03
N ALA A 436 -15.75 17.74 -22.14
CA ALA A 436 -14.88 16.56 -22.31
C ALA A 436 -13.41 16.75 -21.86
N LEU A 437 -12.92 15.81 -21.05
CA LEU A 437 -11.53 15.74 -20.53
C LEU A 437 -10.49 15.85 -21.66
N LYS A 438 -9.72 16.94 -21.67
CA LYS A 438 -8.41 16.96 -22.33
C LYS A 438 -7.42 16.22 -21.46
N ARG A 439 -6.64 15.34 -22.08
CA ARG A 439 -5.46 14.67 -21.49
C ARG A 439 -4.56 15.73 -20.86
N PHE A 440 -4.54 15.81 -19.54
CA PHE A 440 -3.60 16.67 -18.82
C PHE A 440 -2.20 16.05 -18.90
N GLU A 441 -1.28 16.75 -19.56
CA GLU A 441 0.16 16.51 -19.43
C GLU A 441 0.70 17.17 -18.15
N MET A 442 1.72 16.52 -17.61
CA MET A 442 2.25 16.61 -16.25
C MET A 442 2.72 18.01 -15.82
N ALA A 443 2.49 18.34 -14.55
CA ALA A 443 3.42 19.16 -13.78
C ALA A 443 4.49 18.23 -13.20
N ALA A 444 5.76 18.55 -13.44
CA ALA A 444 6.90 17.92 -12.79
C ALA A 444 6.84 18.16 -11.27
N ASP A 445 7.44 17.23 -10.51
CA ASP A 445 7.58 17.27 -9.05
C ASP A 445 7.84 18.68 -8.51
N PRO A 446 7.20 19.10 -7.40
CA PRO A 446 7.81 20.10 -6.56
C PRO A 446 9.10 19.48 -6.00
N VAL A 447 10.24 19.94 -6.50
CA VAL A 447 11.57 19.61 -5.97
C VAL A 447 11.52 19.83 -4.46
N LEU A 448 11.57 18.72 -3.72
CA LEU A 448 11.78 18.72 -2.28
C LEU A 448 13.18 19.32 -2.03
N LEU A 449 13.21 20.57 -1.57
CA LEU A 449 14.43 21.23 -1.11
C LEU A 449 15.01 20.43 0.06
N ASP A 450 16.21 19.89 -0.16
CA ASP A 450 17.04 19.22 0.83
C ASP A 450 17.65 20.27 1.79
N PRO A 451 17.37 20.26 3.10
CA PRO A 451 17.91 21.24 4.01
C PRO A 451 19.17 20.70 4.70
N ALA A 452 20.34 20.78 4.04
CA ALA A 452 21.63 20.73 4.73
C ALA A 452 22.79 21.21 3.85
N LEU A 453 23.18 22.50 3.99
CA LEU A 453 24.52 22.96 4.40
C LEU A 453 24.63 24.48 4.22
N PRO A 454 25.31 25.21 5.14
CA PRO A 454 25.40 26.67 5.09
C PRO A 454 26.46 27.11 4.09
N ASP A 455 26.06 27.92 3.11
CA ASP A 455 26.99 28.64 2.24
C ASP A 455 27.78 29.68 3.04
N SER A 456 29.09 29.58 2.93
CA SER A 456 30.07 30.50 3.47
C SER A 456 29.97 31.87 2.79
N ALA A 457 29.81 32.90 3.62
CA ALA A 457 30.06 34.31 3.41
C ALA A 457 30.78 34.72 2.10
N GLY A 458 30.06 35.43 1.25
CA GLY A 458 30.59 36.30 0.20
C GLY A 458 30.33 37.75 0.58
N ASP A 459 31.40 38.43 0.95
CA ASP A 459 31.50 39.82 1.39
C ASP A 459 30.94 40.80 0.35
N SER A 460 30.29 41.84 0.82
CA SER A 460 29.69 42.91 0.03
C SER A 460 30.51 44.17 0.22
N SER A 461 31.06 44.73 -0.85
CA SER A 461 31.20 46.19 -1.01
C SER A 461 31.53 46.58 -2.46
N PRO A 462 31.15 47.79 -2.87
CA PRO A 462 30.80 48.12 -4.25
C PRO A 462 31.84 49.04 -4.92
N VAL A 463 31.57 49.44 -6.17
CA VAL A 463 31.73 50.80 -6.74
C VAL A 463 32.27 50.80 -8.20
N SER A 464 31.62 51.68 -8.99
CA SER A 464 32.03 52.45 -10.18
C SER A 464 32.16 51.82 -11.57
N GLU A 465 31.24 52.30 -12.44
CA GLU A 465 31.47 53.10 -13.66
C GLU A 465 32.53 52.73 -14.70
N GLY A 466 32.10 52.87 -15.97
CA GLY A 466 32.95 52.98 -17.16
C GLY A 466 33.20 51.62 -17.81
N GLY A 467 32.83 51.34 -19.05
CA GLY A 467 32.89 52.19 -20.23
C GLY A 467 33.89 51.60 -21.21
N VAL A 468 33.42 51.29 -22.43
CA VAL A 468 34.18 51.13 -23.68
C VAL A 468 34.88 49.78 -23.95
N SER A 469 34.24 49.03 -24.86
CA SER A 469 34.75 48.56 -26.17
C SER A 469 36.24 48.20 -26.35
N LEU A 470 36.50 46.94 -26.75
CA LEU A 470 37.12 46.50 -28.01
C LEU A 470 37.89 45.16 -27.83
N VAL A 471 37.40 44.14 -28.56
CA VAL A 471 38.03 43.06 -29.35
C VAL A 471 39.58 42.88 -29.36
N PRO A 472 40.14 41.75 -29.88
CA PRO A 472 40.46 40.47 -29.23
C PRO A 472 41.98 40.11 -29.37
N GLU A 473 42.29 38.80 -29.22
CA GLU A 473 43.50 38.05 -29.63
C GLU A 473 44.53 37.62 -28.57
N GLN A 474 44.73 36.30 -28.54
CA GLN A 474 45.98 35.50 -28.45
C GLN A 474 46.88 35.75 -27.22
N ASP A 475 47.29 34.77 -26.43
CA ASP A 475 47.65 33.35 -26.69
C ASP A 475 47.17 32.40 -25.58
#